data_AF-A0A944KST0-F1
#
_entry.id   AF-A0A944KST0-F1
#
_cell.length_a   1.000
_cell.length_b   1.000
_cell.length_c   1.000
_cell.angle_alpha   90.00
_cell.angle_beta   90.00
_cell.angle_gamma   90.00
#
_symmetry.space_group_name_H-M   'P 1'
#
loop_
_entity.id
_entity.type
_entity.pdbx_description
1 polymer ?
#
loop_
_entity_poly.entity_id
_entity_poly.type
_entity_poly.pdbx_seq_one_letter_code
_entity_poly.pdbx_strand_id
1 'polypeptide(L)'
;MTITATQLRSMRLAAQGIGRTGAGPTDAVGHMLAVQGQDLGQVLWAIGVRAPGSDRDDVRAAFDRGEVVRSWPMRGTLHAMRPDDLRLLLSLTADRTVRALARREAQLGIDEPLLGTARDVAVRVLAGRNALVRDDLFAHWQAAGIDPTAGRGYHLLLRLSQEGLVAWGPTARVGQGIVLLDEWAPARADVPDRDEALRRVLVGHLRGRGPATE
;
A
#
# COMPACT_ATOMS: atom_id res chain seq x y z
N MET A 1 6.68 -0.33 -35.93
CA MET A 1 8.11 -0.45 -35.59
C MET A 1 8.34 -1.79 -34.92
N THR A 2 9.23 -2.64 -35.44
CA THR A 2 9.52 -3.95 -34.82
C THR A 2 10.55 -3.76 -33.71
N ILE A 3 10.17 -4.03 -32.46
CA ILE A 3 11.06 -3.96 -31.29
C ILE A 3 11.69 -5.34 -31.06
N THR A 4 13.02 -5.42 -31.07
CA THR A 4 13.73 -6.66 -30.73
C THR A 4 13.65 -6.97 -29.23
N ALA A 5 13.86 -8.22 -28.84
CA ALA A 5 13.85 -8.62 -27.42
C ALA A 5 14.90 -7.86 -26.58
N THR A 6 16.07 -7.55 -27.15
CA THR A 6 17.13 -6.78 -26.47
C THR A 6 16.73 -5.33 -26.28
N GLN A 7 16.11 -4.70 -27.29
CA GLN A 7 15.57 -3.35 -27.16
C GLN A 7 14.46 -3.31 -26.09
N LEU A 8 13.53 -4.27 -26.11
CA LEU A 8 12.45 -4.34 -25.13
C LEU A 8 12.97 -4.46 -23.69
N ARG A 9 13.96 -5.32 -23.44
CA ARG A 9 14.60 -5.45 -22.11
C ARG A 9 15.27 -4.16 -21.66
N SER A 10 16.00 -3.50 -22.57
CA SER A 10 16.68 -2.24 -22.27
C SER A 10 15.69 -1.13 -21.93
N MET A 11 14.61 -1.01 -22.71
CA MET A 11 13.52 -0.07 -22.46
C MET A 11 12.85 -0.34 -21.11
N ARG A 12 12.58 -1.61 -20.77
CA ARG A 12 11.99 -1.98 -19.48
C ARG A 12 12.92 -1.73 -18.30
N LEU A 13 14.22 -1.96 -18.46
CA LEU A 13 15.20 -1.67 -17.40
C LEU A 13 15.23 -0.16 -17.10
N ALA A 14 15.27 0.65 -18.16
CA ALA A 14 15.19 2.11 -18.05
C ALA A 14 13.85 2.58 -17.45
N ALA A 15 12.73 2.01 -17.90
CA ALA A 15 11.40 2.29 -17.36
C ALA A 15 11.30 1.92 -15.88
N GLN A 16 12.00 0.88 -15.42
CA GLN A 16 12.03 0.54 -13.99
C GLN A 16 12.91 1.46 -13.15
N GLY A 17 13.65 2.38 -13.76
CA GLY A 17 14.58 3.29 -13.07
C GLY A 17 15.84 2.60 -12.53
N ILE A 18 16.10 1.35 -12.91
CA ILE A 18 17.29 0.62 -12.46
C ILE A 18 18.51 1.17 -13.21
N GLY A 19 19.52 1.64 -12.47
CA GLY A 19 20.73 2.26 -13.01
C GLY A 19 20.59 3.75 -13.35
N ARG A 20 19.44 4.38 -13.06
CA ARG A 20 19.24 5.83 -13.21
C ARG A 20 19.65 6.55 -11.91
N THR A 21 20.44 7.61 -12.02
CA THR A 21 20.92 8.39 -10.86
C THR A 21 19.95 9.53 -10.50
N GLY A 22 20.06 10.03 -9.26
CA GLY A 22 19.41 11.29 -8.82
C GLY A 22 17.96 11.16 -8.34
N ALA A 23 17.43 9.94 -8.16
CA ALA A 23 16.12 9.70 -7.56
C ALA A 23 16.27 9.23 -6.12
N GLY A 24 15.47 9.78 -5.19
CA GLY A 24 15.37 9.27 -3.82
C GLY A 24 14.37 8.10 -3.71
N PRO A 25 14.25 7.49 -2.51
CA PRO A 25 13.34 6.35 -2.29
C PRO A 25 11.87 6.67 -2.64
N THR A 26 11.40 7.85 -2.26
CA THR A 26 10.03 8.31 -2.54
C THR A 26 9.79 8.52 -4.04
N ASP A 27 10.78 9.05 -4.76
CA ASP A 27 10.71 9.23 -6.21
C ASP A 27 10.67 7.88 -6.93
N ALA A 28 11.48 6.91 -6.47
CA ALA A 28 11.50 5.56 -7.03
C ALA A 28 10.14 4.87 -6.89
N VAL A 29 9.49 5.00 -5.73
CA VAL A 29 8.14 4.47 -5.50
C VAL A 29 7.12 5.16 -6.41
N GLY A 30 7.13 6.49 -6.46
CA GLY A 30 6.21 7.27 -7.31
C GLY A 30 6.39 7.02 -8.81
N HIS A 31 7.64 6.83 -9.26
CA HIS A 31 7.96 6.48 -10.65
C HIS A 31 7.38 5.11 -11.03
N MET A 32 7.41 4.15 -10.10
CA MET A 32 6.86 2.81 -10.29
C MET A 32 5.34 2.73 -10.08
N LEU A 33 4.69 3.81 -9.60
CA LEU A 33 3.31 3.90 -9.10
C LEU A 33 3.03 3.01 -7.88
N ALA A 34 3.48 1.76 -7.91
CA ALA A 34 3.40 0.79 -6.83
C ALA A 34 4.52 -0.25 -6.98
N VAL A 35 5.16 -0.61 -5.87
CA VAL A 35 6.19 -1.65 -5.80
C VAL A 35 5.67 -2.78 -4.92
N GLN A 36 5.62 -4.01 -5.43
CA GLN A 36 5.09 -5.14 -4.67
C GLN A 36 5.95 -5.36 -3.41
N GLY A 37 5.30 -5.51 -2.25
CA GLY A 37 5.96 -5.54 -0.96
C GLY A 37 5.24 -6.35 0.10
N GLN A 38 4.90 -7.60 -0.23
CA GLN A 38 4.41 -8.59 0.72
C GLN A 38 5.47 -8.89 1.78
N ASP A 39 6.71 -9.06 1.35
CA ASP A 39 7.88 -9.13 2.22
C ASP A 39 8.51 -7.75 2.38
N LEU A 40 8.79 -7.35 3.62
CA LEU A 40 9.36 -6.03 3.93
C LEU A 40 10.82 -5.93 3.47
N GLY A 41 11.63 -6.97 3.63
CA GLY A 41 13.03 -6.93 3.20
C GLY A 41 13.15 -6.75 1.68
N GLN A 42 12.34 -7.49 0.93
CA GLN A 42 12.31 -7.44 -0.53
C GLN A 42 11.87 -6.08 -1.06
N VAL A 43 10.85 -5.44 -0.46
CA VAL A 43 10.43 -4.12 -0.93
C VAL A 43 11.42 -3.03 -0.60
N LEU A 44 12.09 -3.10 0.57
CA LEU A 44 13.18 -2.17 0.90
C LEU A 44 14.31 -2.28 -0.14
N TRP A 45 14.70 -3.51 -0.50
CA TRP A 45 15.70 -3.76 -1.54
C TRP A 45 15.25 -3.25 -2.92
N ALA A 46 14.00 -3.55 -3.31
CA ALA A 46 13.44 -3.14 -4.59
C ALA A 46 13.35 -1.61 -4.73
N ILE A 47 13.14 -0.88 -3.63
CA ILE A 47 13.20 0.58 -3.64
C ILE A 47 14.65 1.05 -3.70
N GLY A 48 15.54 0.51 -2.86
CA GLY A 48 16.95 0.91 -2.81
C GLY A 48 17.69 0.76 -4.15
N VAL A 49 17.46 -0.33 -4.89
CA VAL A 49 18.09 -0.52 -6.22
C VAL A 49 17.65 0.51 -7.28
N ARG A 50 16.56 1.26 -7.00
CA ARG A 50 16.02 2.33 -7.85
C ARG A 50 16.31 3.73 -7.31
N ALA A 51 17.01 3.83 -6.17
CA ALA A 51 17.41 5.08 -5.54
C ALA A 51 18.93 5.09 -5.27
N PRO A 52 19.79 5.17 -6.32
CA PRO A 52 21.23 5.13 -6.13
C PRO A 52 21.71 6.27 -5.23
N GLY A 53 22.55 5.92 -4.25
CA GLY A 53 23.03 6.84 -3.22
C GLY A 53 22.20 6.83 -1.93
N SER A 54 21.05 6.13 -1.90
CA SER A 54 20.32 5.83 -0.68
C SER A 54 20.76 4.49 -0.10
N ASP A 55 20.77 4.40 1.22
CA ASP A 55 20.93 3.13 1.92
C ASP A 55 19.58 2.57 2.41
N ARG A 56 19.63 1.48 3.19
CA ARG A 56 18.42 0.85 3.73
C ARG A 56 17.68 1.80 4.68
N ASP A 57 18.39 2.57 5.49
CA ASP A 57 17.79 3.43 6.50
C ASP A 57 17.13 4.65 5.85
N ASP A 58 17.65 5.16 4.74
CA ASP A 58 16.96 6.18 3.94
C ASP A 58 15.58 5.71 3.44
N VAL A 59 15.50 4.46 2.97
CA VAL A 59 14.23 3.87 2.52
C VAL A 59 13.27 3.70 3.70
N ARG A 60 13.76 3.25 4.86
CA ARG A 60 12.94 3.13 6.08
C ARG A 60 12.44 4.49 6.54
N ALA A 61 13.29 5.50 6.49
CA ALA A 61 12.94 6.85 6.87
C ALA A 61 11.83 7.44 5.98
N ALA A 62 11.73 7.04 4.70
CA ALA A 62 10.60 7.42 3.85
C ALA A 62 9.26 6.84 4.35
N PHE A 63 9.26 5.61 4.89
CA PHE A 63 8.09 5.05 5.58
C PHE A 63 7.80 5.76 6.90
N ASP A 64 8.84 6.02 7.69
CA ASP A 64 8.75 6.67 9.01
C ASP A 64 8.27 8.13 8.92
N ARG A 65 8.51 8.81 7.78
CA ARG A 65 7.99 10.15 7.49
C ARG A 65 6.61 10.15 6.82
N GLY A 66 6.05 8.99 6.49
CA GLY A 66 4.77 8.87 5.79
C GLY A 66 4.82 9.31 4.32
N GLU A 67 6.01 9.40 3.72
CA GLU A 67 6.18 9.66 2.29
C GLU A 67 5.87 8.42 1.44
N VAL A 68 6.05 7.25 2.05
CA VAL A 68 5.72 5.95 1.48
C VAL A 68 4.90 5.16 2.51
N VAL A 69 3.88 4.44 2.05
CA VAL A 69 3.07 3.51 2.85
C VAL A 69 2.95 2.18 2.13
N ARG A 70 2.64 1.10 2.86
CA ARG A 70 2.17 -0.15 2.24
C ARG A 70 0.69 -0.38 2.50
N SER A 71 -0.01 -0.93 1.50
CA SER A 71 -1.40 -1.38 1.62
C SER A 71 -1.72 -2.38 0.49
N TRP A 72 -2.99 -2.79 0.36
CA TRP A 72 -3.48 -3.74 -0.65
C TRP A 72 -4.28 -3.06 -1.77
N PRO A 73 -3.66 -2.28 -2.66
CA PRO A 73 -4.35 -1.52 -3.69
C PRO A 73 -4.90 -2.39 -4.82
N MET A 74 -4.28 -3.55 -5.10
CA MET A 74 -4.69 -4.40 -6.22
C MET A 74 -4.31 -5.86 -5.99
N ARG A 75 -5.14 -6.76 -6.55
CA ARG A 75 -4.90 -8.21 -6.62
C ARG A 75 -4.62 -8.87 -5.25
N GLY A 76 -5.10 -8.27 -4.15
CA GLY A 76 -4.96 -8.82 -2.81
C GLY A 76 -3.52 -8.93 -2.28
N THR A 77 -2.57 -8.15 -2.81
CA THR A 77 -1.15 -8.21 -2.40
C THR A 77 -0.66 -6.84 -1.91
N LEU A 78 0.22 -6.86 -0.90
CA LEU A 78 0.80 -5.62 -0.36
C LEU A 78 1.71 -4.97 -1.38
N HIS A 79 1.63 -3.65 -1.50
CA HIS A 79 2.52 -2.82 -2.31
C HIS A 79 2.94 -1.58 -1.51
N ALA A 80 4.16 -1.08 -1.75
CA ALA A 80 4.60 0.25 -1.35
C ALA A 80 4.20 1.29 -2.42
N MET A 81 3.62 2.40 -1.97
CA MET A 81 3.14 3.51 -2.81
C MET A 81 3.37 4.83 -2.08
N ARG A 82 3.32 5.94 -2.83
CA ARG A 82 3.03 7.23 -2.19
C ARG A 82 1.58 7.22 -1.68
N PRO A 83 1.27 7.92 -0.58
CA PRO A 83 -0.08 7.96 -0.02
C PRO A 83 -1.17 8.38 -1.02
N ASP A 84 -0.91 9.39 -1.85
CA ASP A 84 -1.88 9.83 -2.86
C ASP A 84 -2.05 8.80 -4.00
N ASP A 85 -1.00 8.08 -4.36
CA ASP A 85 -1.09 6.98 -5.34
C ASP A 85 -1.91 5.80 -4.77
N LEU A 86 -1.81 5.53 -3.46
CA LEU A 86 -2.67 4.56 -2.77
C LEU A 86 -4.15 4.98 -2.86
N ARG A 87 -4.47 6.23 -2.50
CA ARG A 87 -5.85 6.74 -2.57
C ARG A 87 -6.40 6.68 -4.01
N LEU A 88 -5.58 7.05 -4.99
CA LEU A 88 -5.90 6.95 -6.40
C LEU A 88 -6.18 5.51 -6.86
N LEU A 89 -5.39 4.54 -6.41
CA LEU A 89 -5.60 3.15 -6.77
C LEU A 89 -6.86 2.59 -6.10
N LEU A 90 -7.05 2.87 -4.80
CA LEU A 90 -8.24 2.43 -4.06
C LEU A 90 -9.55 2.95 -4.66
N SER A 91 -9.58 4.19 -5.19
CA SER A 91 -10.78 4.71 -5.84
C SER A 91 -11.22 3.92 -7.08
N LEU A 92 -10.30 3.16 -7.69
CA LEU A 92 -10.56 2.32 -8.85
C LEU A 92 -10.76 0.83 -8.49
N THR A 93 -10.21 0.37 -7.37
CA THR A 93 -10.08 -1.07 -7.08
C THR A 93 -10.80 -1.54 -5.82
N ALA A 94 -11.11 -0.64 -4.87
CA ALA A 94 -11.63 -1.00 -3.56
C ALA A 94 -13.00 -1.67 -3.66
N ASP A 95 -13.96 -1.09 -4.39
CA ASP A 95 -15.33 -1.64 -4.51
C ASP A 95 -15.31 -3.10 -5.02
N ARG A 96 -14.57 -3.36 -6.10
CA ARG A 96 -14.42 -4.72 -6.63
C ARG A 96 -13.78 -5.68 -5.62
N THR A 97 -12.78 -5.21 -4.87
CA THR A 97 -12.09 -6.02 -3.88
C THR A 97 -13.00 -6.33 -2.69
N VAL A 98 -13.70 -5.34 -2.16
CA VAL A 98 -14.68 -5.49 -1.07
C VAL A 98 -15.77 -6.49 -1.47
N ARG A 99 -16.33 -6.38 -2.68
CA ARG A 99 -17.31 -7.37 -3.19
C ARG A 99 -16.75 -8.79 -3.24
N ALA A 100 -15.47 -8.95 -3.62
CA ALA A 100 -14.82 -10.26 -3.66
C ALA A 100 -14.56 -10.84 -2.25
N LEU A 101 -14.41 -9.99 -1.22
CA LEU A 101 -14.20 -10.41 0.16
C LEU A 101 -15.49 -10.81 0.88
N ALA A 102 -16.64 -10.27 0.48
CA ALA A 102 -17.92 -10.41 1.18
C ALA A 102 -18.29 -11.87 1.54
N ARG A 103 -18.10 -12.81 0.62
CA ARG A 103 -18.38 -14.24 0.90
C ARG A 103 -17.50 -14.78 2.02
N ARG A 104 -16.21 -14.42 2.01
CA ARG A 104 -15.25 -14.90 3.01
C ARG A 104 -15.47 -14.19 4.35
N GLU A 105 -15.80 -12.90 4.34
CA GLU A 105 -16.20 -12.14 5.52
C GLU A 105 -17.42 -12.78 6.20
N ALA A 106 -18.46 -13.14 5.44
CA ALA A 106 -19.63 -13.84 5.97
C ALA A 106 -19.28 -15.21 6.59
N GLN A 107 -18.38 -15.99 5.96
CA GLN A 107 -17.89 -17.26 6.53
C GLN A 107 -17.11 -17.07 7.84
N LEU A 108 -16.46 -15.92 8.00
CA LEU A 108 -15.72 -15.56 9.21
C LEU A 108 -16.63 -14.89 10.26
N GLY A 109 -17.91 -14.69 9.96
CA GLY A 109 -18.85 -13.98 10.84
C GLY A 109 -18.52 -12.49 10.98
N ILE A 110 -17.95 -11.87 9.95
CA ILE A 110 -17.72 -10.42 9.89
C ILE A 110 -18.97 -9.78 9.28
N ASP A 111 -19.79 -9.17 10.12
CA ASP A 111 -20.93 -8.34 9.73
C ASP A 111 -20.64 -6.85 9.96
N GLU A 112 -21.58 -5.98 9.57
CA GLU A 112 -21.38 -4.53 9.68
C GLU A 112 -21.24 -4.06 11.15
N PRO A 113 -22.01 -4.55 12.14
CA PRO A 113 -21.79 -4.21 13.54
C PRO A 113 -20.39 -4.57 14.06
N LEU A 114 -19.90 -5.78 13.73
CA LEU A 114 -18.55 -6.20 14.11
C LEU A 114 -17.48 -5.35 13.41
N LEU A 115 -17.66 -5.05 12.12
CA LEU A 115 -16.77 -4.18 11.36
C LEU A 115 -16.74 -2.76 11.93
N GLY A 116 -17.90 -2.20 12.31
CA GLY A 116 -18.02 -0.91 12.99
C GLY A 116 -17.25 -0.89 14.31
N THR A 117 -17.41 -1.93 15.13
CA THR A 117 -16.65 -2.07 16.39
C THR A 117 -15.15 -2.16 16.13
N ALA A 118 -14.71 -2.94 15.14
CA ALA A 118 -13.31 -3.05 14.76
C ALA A 118 -12.73 -1.70 14.29
N ARG A 119 -13.51 -0.94 13.53
CA ARG A 119 -13.18 0.40 13.03
C ARG A 119 -12.99 1.38 14.17
N ASP A 120 -13.94 1.45 15.10
CA ASP A 120 -13.89 2.36 16.25
C ASP A 120 -12.69 2.06 17.17
N VAL A 121 -12.41 0.77 17.39
CA VAL A 121 -11.23 0.34 18.14
C VAL A 121 -9.96 0.79 17.41
N ALA A 122 -9.85 0.53 16.10
CA ALA A 122 -8.67 0.91 15.31
C ALA A 122 -8.44 2.42 15.33
N VAL A 123 -9.49 3.23 15.11
CA VAL A 123 -9.41 4.70 15.19
C VAL A 123 -8.92 5.14 16.56
N ARG A 124 -9.53 4.65 17.64
CA ARG A 124 -9.17 5.04 18.99
C ARG A 124 -7.72 4.72 19.35
N VAL A 125 -7.23 3.53 19.00
CA VAL A 125 -5.88 3.10 19.41
C VAL A 125 -4.77 3.62 18.50
N LEU A 126 -5.10 4.00 17.26
CA LEU A 126 -4.15 4.55 16.29
C LEU A 126 -4.17 6.09 16.19
N ALA A 127 -5.15 6.75 16.80
CA ALA A 127 -5.25 8.21 16.85
C ALA A 127 -4.02 8.87 17.47
N GLY A 128 -3.79 10.13 17.10
CA GLY A 128 -2.64 10.91 17.55
C GLY A 128 -1.34 10.51 16.84
N ARG A 129 -1.44 10.07 15.58
CA ARG A 129 -0.33 9.51 14.79
C ARG A 129 0.36 8.33 15.46
N ASN A 130 -0.39 7.53 16.22
CA ASN A 130 0.15 6.31 16.81
C ASN A 130 0.30 5.19 15.77
N ALA A 131 1.19 4.24 16.05
CA ALA A 131 1.43 3.10 15.20
C ALA A 131 1.50 1.82 16.04
N LEU A 132 0.74 0.80 15.64
CA LEU A 132 0.76 -0.51 16.31
C LEU A 132 1.19 -1.59 15.33
N VAL A 133 2.05 -2.52 15.76
CA VAL A 133 2.25 -3.73 14.97
C VAL A 133 0.96 -4.54 14.93
N ARG A 134 0.80 -5.38 13.91
CA ARG A 134 -0.43 -6.14 13.66
C ARG A 134 -0.94 -6.89 14.89
N ASP A 135 -0.04 -7.57 15.59
CA ASP A 135 -0.41 -8.44 16.70
C ASP A 135 -0.94 -7.62 17.90
N ASP A 136 -0.43 -6.38 18.10
CA ASP A 136 -0.95 -5.45 19.11
C ASP A 136 -2.34 -4.92 18.74
N LEU A 137 -2.56 -4.56 17.47
CA LEU A 137 -3.89 -4.18 16.98
C LEU A 137 -4.90 -5.32 17.18
N PHE A 138 -4.48 -6.57 16.91
CA PHE A 138 -5.33 -7.75 17.11
C PHE A 138 -5.62 -7.97 18.60
N ALA A 139 -4.66 -7.72 19.49
CA ALA A 139 -4.90 -7.76 20.93
C ALA A 139 -5.95 -6.73 21.38
N HIS A 140 -5.96 -5.53 20.79
CA HIS A 140 -7.00 -4.54 21.05
C HIS A 140 -8.39 -4.96 20.55
N TRP A 141 -8.47 -5.61 19.38
CA TRP A 141 -9.72 -6.22 18.90
C TRP A 141 -10.19 -7.35 19.82
N GLN A 142 -9.30 -8.23 20.26
CA GLN A 142 -9.61 -9.29 21.23
C GLN A 142 -10.18 -8.70 22.53
N ALA A 143 -9.55 -7.64 23.06
CA ALA A 143 -10.02 -6.96 24.28
C ALA A 143 -11.41 -6.30 24.10
N ALA A 144 -11.79 -5.98 22.86
CA ALA A 144 -13.12 -5.47 22.51
C ALA A 144 -14.13 -6.58 22.18
N GLY A 145 -13.80 -7.85 22.43
CA GLY A 145 -14.68 -8.99 22.18
C GLY A 145 -14.64 -9.53 20.74
N ILE A 146 -13.69 -9.09 19.91
CA ILE A 146 -13.52 -9.56 18.53
C ILE A 146 -12.37 -10.56 18.48
N ASP A 147 -12.68 -11.84 18.34
CA ASP A 147 -11.65 -12.88 18.15
C ASP A 147 -10.95 -12.73 16.78
N PRO A 148 -9.66 -12.37 16.71
CA PRO A 148 -8.94 -12.13 15.46
C PRO A 148 -8.37 -13.42 14.83
N THR A 149 -8.56 -14.58 15.46
CA THR A 149 -8.02 -15.87 14.99
C THR A 149 -8.73 -16.39 13.74
N ALA A 150 -8.29 -17.54 13.23
CA ALA A 150 -8.84 -18.19 12.03
C ALA A 150 -8.91 -17.29 10.76
N GLY A 151 -8.13 -16.21 10.72
CA GLY A 151 -8.09 -15.25 9.63
C GLY A 151 -9.07 -14.07 9.77
N ARG A 152 -9.88 -13.99 10.84
CA ARG A 152 -10.82 -12.88 11.05
C ARG A 152 -10.09 -11.53 11.15
N GLY A 153 -9.04 -11.45 11.97
CA GLY A 153 -8.24 -10.23 12.11
C GLY A 153 -7.60 -9.78 10.80
N TYR A 154 -7.11 -10.72 10.00
CA TYR A 154 -6.55 -10.41 8.68
C TYR A 154 -7.61 -9.80 7.75
N HIS A 155 -8.82 -10.37 7.71
CA HIS A 155 -9.91 -9.86 6.88
C HIS A 155 -10.43 -8.50 7.35
N LEU A 156 -10.52 -8.26 8.67
CA LEU A 156 -10.84 -6.94 9.21
C LEU A 156 -9.80 -5.90 8.79
N LEU A 157 -8.52 -6.22 8.95
CA LEU A 157 -7.45 -5.32 8.57
C LEU A 157 -7.45 -5.04 7.06
N LEU A 158 -7.70 -6.07 6.25
CA LEU A 158 -7.85 -5.94 4.80
C LEU A 158 -9.03 -5.03 4.44
N ARG A 159 -10.19 -5.22 5.09
CA ARG A 159 -11.38 -4.39 4.89
C ARG A 159 -11.12 -2.93 5.23
N LEU A 160 -10.57 -2.63 6.40
CA LEU A 160 -10.22 -1.26 6.81
C LEU A 160 -9.17 -0.62 5.87
N SER A 161 -8.28 -1.43 5.29
CA SER A 161 -7.32 -0.94 4.30
C SER A 161 -7.96 -0.63 2.95
N GLN A 162 -8.97 -1.40 2.52
CA GLN A 162 -9.75 -1.08 1.31
C GLN A 162 -10.59 0.19 1.47
N GLU A 163 -11.05 0.46 2.69
CA GLU A 163 -11.76 1.70 3.05
C GLU A 163 -10.82 2.92 3.13
N GLY A 164 -9.51 2.73 2.94
CA GLY A 164 -8.53 3.81 3.04
C GLY A 164 -8.30 4.30 4.48
N LEU A 165 -8.82 3.60 5.49
CA LEU A 165 -8.70 4.01 6.89
C LEU A 165 -7.29 3.75 7.43
N VAL A 166 -6.75 2.57 7.16
CA VAL A 166 -5.45 2.14 7.69
C VAL A 166 -4.47 1.75 6.60
N ALA A 167 -3.19 1.89 6.92
CA ALA A 167 -2.09 1.44 6.08
C ALA A 167 -0.91 1.01 6.96
N TRP A 168 0.07 0.33 6.38
CA TRP A 168 1.37 0.12 7.01
C TRP A 168 2.21 1.38 6.80
N GLY A 169 2.55 2.04 7.90
CA GLY A 169 3.36 3.25 7.94
C GLY A 169 4.79 2.95 8.40
N PRO A 170 5.18 3.38 9.62
CA PRO A 170 6.57 3.38 10.07
C PRO A 170 7.12 1.97 10.24
N THR A 171 8.44 1.85 10.10
CA THR A 171 9.16 0.66 10.51
C THR A 171 9.07 0.47 12.02
N ALA A 172 8.95 -0.79 12.43
CA ALA A 172 8.95 -1.19 13.84
C ALA A 172 10.22 -2.00 14.13
N ARG A 173 10.44 -2.34 15.41
CA ARG A 173 11.51 -3.28 15.80
C ARG A 173 11.44 -4.57 14.98
N VAL A 174 10.23 -5.07 14.75
CA VAL A 174 9.94 -6.20 13.86
C VAL A 174 8.78 -5.80 12.94
N GLY A 175 9.00 -5.86 11.63
CA GLY A 175 7.98 -5.53 10.64
C GLY A 175 7.68 -4.04 10.52
N GLN A 176 6.40 -3.68 10.49
CA GLN A 176 5.92 -2.30 10.34
C GLN A 176 4.68 -2.07 11.21
N GLY A 177 4.51 -0.82 11.64
CA GLY A 177 3.31 -0.36 12.32
C GLY A 177 2.18 -0.08 11.33
N ILE A 178 0.97 -0.38 11.76
CA ILE A 178 -0.29 0.02 11.15
C ILE A 178 -0.68 1.37 11.74
N VAL A 179 -1.17 2.27 10.90
CA VAL A 179 -1.50 3.66 11.24
C VAL A 179 -2.84 4.05 10.62
N LEU A 180 -3.47 5.11 11.14
CA LEU A 180 -4.52 5.82 10.40
C LEU A 180 -3.89 6.55 9.22
N LEU A 181 -4.36 6.25 8.01
CA LEU A 181 -3.76 6.76 6.78
C LEU A 181 -3.81 8.29 6.72
N ASP A 182 -4.95 8.88 7.07
CA ASP A 182 -5.15 10.34 7.01
C ASP A 182 -4.37 11.11 8.07
N GLU A 183 -4.13 10.52 9.24
CA GLU A 183 -3.28 11.15 10.26
C GLU A 183 -1.80 11.01 9.93
N TRP A 184 -1.36 9.82 9.50
CA TRP A 184 0.04 9.53 9.23
C TRP A 184 0.54 10.25 7.98
N ALA A 185 -0.26 10.20 6.92
CA ALA A 185 0.06 10.70 5.59
C ALA A 185 -1.16 11.41 4.97
N PRO A 186 -1.46 12.65 5.41
CA PRO A 186 -2.60 13.42 4.93
C PRO A 186 -2.62 13.54 3.41
N ALA A 187 -3.82 13.54 2.82
CA ALA A 187 -3.99 13.73 1.39
C ALA A 187 -3.42 15.10 0.97
N ARG A 188 -2.61 15.12 -0.09
CA ARG A 188 -2.08 16.39 -0.63
C ARG A 188 -2.92 16.94 -1.77
N ALA A 189 -3.82 16.13 -2.31
CA ALA A 189 -4.76 16.49 -3.35
C ALA A 189 -6.00 15.59 -3.26
N ASP A 190 -7.12 16.10 -3.75
CA ASP A 190 -8.32 15.31 -3.92
C ASP A 190 -8.11 14.20 -4.95
N VAL A 191 -8.80 13.08 -4.73
CA VAL A 191 -8.86 12.01 -5.72
C VAL A 191 -9.64 12.52 -6.92
N PRO A 192 -9.08 12.47 -8.14
CA PRO A 192 -9.78 12.96 -9.33
C PRO A 192 -10.95 12.04 -9.70
N ASP A 193 -11.75 12.46 -10.67
CA ASP A 193 -12.77 11.60 -11.27
C ASP A 193 -12.17 10.32 -11.86
N ARG A 194 -13.05 9.36 -12.17
CA ARG A 194 -12.65 8.03 -12.60
C ARG A 194 -11.81 8.03 -13.88
N ASP A 195 -12.12 8.89 -14.84
CA ASP A 195 -11.44 8.88 -16.15
C ASP A 195 -10.04 9.47 -16.02
N GLU A 196 -9.89 10.56 -15.28
CA GLU A 196 -8.59 11.12 -14.94
C GLU A 196 -7.78 10.16 -14.05
N ALA A 197 -8.43 9.45 -13.11
CA ALA A 197 -7.77 8.45 -12.29
C ALA A 197 -7.22 7.29 -13.12
N LEU A 198 -8.01 6.75 -14.05
CA LEU A 198 -7.58 5.71 -15.00
C LEU A 198 -6.42 6.21 -15.85
N ARG A 199 -6.49 7.44 -16.37
CA ARG A 199 -5.40 8.04 -17.15
C ARG A 199 -4.11 8.13 -16.34
N ARG A 200 -4.17 8.62 -15.08
CA ARG A 200 -3.01 8.71 -14.20
C ARG A 200 -2.41 7.35 -13.89
N VAL A 201 -3.24 6.34 -13.60
CA VAL A 201 -2.79 4.97 -13.33
C VAL A 201 -2.15 4.35 -14.58
N LEU A 202 -2.74 4.52 -15.77
CA LEU A 202 -2.17 4.04 -17.03
C LEU A 202 -0.81 4.70 -17.32
N VAL A 203 -0.73 6.02 -17.21
CA VAL A 203 0.54 6.76 -17.40
C VAL A 203 1.59 6.32 -16.38
N GLY A 204 1.22 6.18 -15.11
CA GLY A 204 2.12 5.67 -14.06
C GLY A 204 2.59 4.25 -14.34
N HIS A 205 1.68 3.38 -14.79
CA HIS A 205 2.01 2.01 -15.18
C HIS A 205 3.02 1.98 -16.34
N LEU A 206 2.74 2.70 -17.42
CA LEU A 206 3.61 2.76 -18.61
C LEU A 206 4.96 3.42 -18.31
N ARG A 207 4.99 4.41 -17.41
CA ARG A 207 6.24 5.03 -16.94
C ARG A 207 7.17 4.02 -16.26
N GLY A 208 6.62 3.17 -15.39
CA GLY A 208 7.41 2.19 -14.62
C GLY A 208 7.64 0.84 -15.32
N ARG A 209 6.79 0.48 -16.28
CA ARG A 209 6.72 -0.89 -16.86
C ARG A 209 6.58 -0.94 -18.38
N GLY A 210 6.52 0.22 -19.05
CA GLY A 210 6.42 0.29 -20.49
C GLY A 210 7.67 -0.28 -21.19
N PRO A 211 7.56 -0.64 -22.48
CA PRO A 211 6.33 -0.75 -23.27
C PRO A 211 5.39 -1.87 -22.80
N ALA A 212 4.08 -1.64 -22.90
CA ALA A 212 3.01 -2.59 -22.64
C ALA A 212 2.05 -2.65 -23.83
N THR A 213 1.31 -3.74 -23.97
CA THR A 213 0.22 -3.88 -24.94
C THR A 213 -1.07 -3.32 -24.38
N GLU A 214 -2.07 -3.12 -25.25
CA GLU A 214 -3.47 -2.95 -24.86
C GLU A 214 -4.00 -4.19 -24.10
#